data_AF-A0A0P6Y9I8-F1
#
_entry.id   AF-A0A0P6Y9I8-F1
#
_cell.length_a   1.000
_cell.length_b   1.000
_cell.length_c   1.000
_cell.angle_alpha   90.00
_cell.angle_beta   90.00
_cell.angle_gamma   90.00
#
_symmetry.space_group_name_H-M   'P 1'
#
loop_
_entity.id
_entity.type
_entity.pdbx_description
1 polymer ?
#
loop_
_entity_poly.entity_id
_entity_poly.type
_entity_poly.pdbx_seq_one_letter_code
_entity_poly.pdbx_strand_id
1 'polypeptide(L)'
;MTILAEPLLPETTRRVGSIVLLWHDLLEDTSADLLENTPQQVRQLVQEMTFDSFDHEMRELWQRSDLTKLFKLYDKTSQFFDAIWLRDARYAQLLNHTQQLIRFVQQSYGELNIVKIAQALAVPRTTR
;
A
#
# COMPACT_ATOMS: atom_id res chain seq x y z
N MET A 1 5.57 -9.20 1.93
CA MET A 1 4.59 -9.76 2.90
C MET A 1 3.28 -10.00 2.18
N THR A 2 2.67 -11.19 2.29
CA THR A 2 1.61 -11.59 1.36
C THR A 2 0.21 -11.45 1.97
N ILE A 3 -0.62 -10.58 1.39
CA ILE A 3 -2.05 -10.43 1.71
C ILE A 3 -2.84 -11.75 1.66
N LEU A 4 -2.36 -12.74 0.88
CA LEU A 4 -2.95 -14.09 0.81
C LEU A 4 -3.01 -14.80 2.17
N ALA A 5 -2.11 -14.46 3.09
CA ALA A 5 -2.02 -15.08 4.41
C ALA A 5 -2.83 -14.35 5.50
N GLU A 6 -3.62 -13.32 5.16
CA GLU A 6 -4.39 -12.53 6.14
C GLU A 6 -5.73 -13.22 6.51
N PRO A 7 -5.83 -13.93 7.65
CA PRO A 7 -7.02 -14.74 7.94
C PRO A 7 -8.28 -13.90 8.16
N LEU A 8 -8.15 -12.63 8.57
CA LEU A 8 -9.28 -11.77 8.86
C LEU A 8 -9.84 -11.06 7.62
N LEU A 9 -9.16 -11.17 6.47
CA LEU A 9 -9.67 -10.64 5.20
C LEU A 9 -10.42 -11.72 4.40
N PRO A 10 -11.55 -11.36 3.77
CA PRO A 10 -12.26 -12.24 2.85
C PRO A 10 -11.32 -12.81 1.77
N GLU A 11 -11.50 -14.08 1.44
CA GLU A 11 -10.65 -14.75 0.44
C GLU A 11 -10.67 -14.04 -0.91
N THR A 12 -11.84 -13.53 -1.33
CA THR A 12 -11.99 -12.75 -2.57
C THR A 12 -11.10 -11.50 -2.55
N THR A 13 -11.15 -10.72 -1.46
CA THR A 13 -10.29 -9.54 -1.26
C THR A 13 -8.81 -9.92 -1.28
N ARG A 14 -8.44 -11.03 -0.63
CA ARG A 14 -7.05 -11.51 -0.62
C ARG A 14 -6.55 -11.90 -2.00
N ARG A 15 -7.36 -12.64 -2.78
CA ARG A 15 -7.02 -13.05 -4.14
C ARG A 15 -6.85 -11.84 -5.05
N VAL A 16 -7.85 -10.94 -5.08
CA VAL A 16 -7.78 -9.70 -5.87
C VAL A 16 -6.57 -8.86 -5.45
N GLY A 17 -6.41 -8.61 -4.15
CA GLY A 17 -5.31 -7.82 -3.63
C GLY A 17 -3.93 -8.42 -3.94
N SER A 18 -3.80 -9.74 -4.00
CA SER A 18 -2.53 -10.39 -4.37
C SER A 18 -2.10 -10.07 -5.81
N ILE A 19 -3.06 -9.99 -6.74
CA ILE A 19 -2.80 -9.64 -8.13
C ILE A 19 -2.55 -8.13 -8.26
N VAL A 20 -3.37 -7.30 -7.59
CA VAL A 20 -3.20 -5.85 -7.58
C VAL A 20 -1.82 -5.46 -7.04
N LEU A 21 -1.42 -5.99 -5.88
CA LEU A 21 -0.10 -5.70 -5.29
C LEU A 21 1.06 -6.21 -6.15
N LEU A 22 0.87 -7.28 -6.93
CA LEU A 22 1.88 -7.75 -7.87
C LEU A 22 2.08 -6.78 -9.06
N TRP A 23 1.03 -6.08 -9.47
CA TRP A 23 1.03 -5.22 -10.67
C TRP A 23 0.94 -3.72 -10.37
N HIS A 24 0.92 -3.31 -9.11
CA HIS A 24 0.60 -1.93 -8.73
C HIS A 24 1.56 -0.89 -9.33
N ASP A 25 2.84 -1.24 -9.47
CA ASP A 25 3.86 -0.37 -10.07
C ASP A 25 3.99 -0.53 -11.60
N LEU A 26 3.28 -1.49 -12.21
CA LEU A 26 3.44 -1.77 -13.65
C LEU A 26 3.12 -0.55 -14.51
N LEU A 27 2.02 0.13 -14.19
CA LEU A 27 1.57 1.32 -14.92
C LEU A 27 2.34 2.59 -14.50
N GLU A 28 2.98 2.58 -13.33
CA GLU A 28 3.74 3.72 -12.79
C GLU A 28 5.18 3.73 -13.34
N ASP A 29 5.85 2.58 -13.30
CA ASP A 29 7.29 2.46 -13.51
C ASP A 29 7.68 1.89 -14.88
N THR A 30 6.69 1.47 -15.69
CA THR A 30 6.96 0.84 -16.99
C THR A 30 6.07 1.41 -18.10
N SER A 31 6.42 1.12 -19.35
CA SER A 31 5.58 1.42 -20.51
C SER A 31 4.62 0.26 -20.88
N ALA A 32 4.56 -0.79 -20.05
CA ALA A 32 3.68 -1.93 -20.30
C ALA A 32 2.26 -1.62 -19.84
N ASP A 33 1.27 -2.19 -20.54
CA ASP A 33 -0.14 -2.13 -20.14
C ASP A 33 -0.53 -3.44 -19.41
N LEU A 34 -1.65 -3.39 -18.70
CA LEU A 34 -2.29 -4.56 -18.14
C LEU A 34 -2.82 -5.47 -19.25
N LEU A 35 -2.66 -6.78 -19.08
CA LEU A 35 -3.13 -7.80 -20.01
C LEU A 35 -4.62 -7.58 -20.37
N GLU A 36 -4.98 -7.79 -21.64
CA GLU A 36 -6.34 -7.52 -22.15
C GLU A 36 -7.43 -8.25 -21.35
N ASN A 37 -7.16 -9.48 -20.92
CA ASN A 37 -8.08 -10.32 -20.15
C ASN A 37 -8.03 -10.07 -18.62
N THR A 38 -7.36 -9.01 -18.17
CA THR A 38 -7.34 -8.63 -16.75
C THR A 38 -8.76 -8.31 -16.28
N PRO A 39 -9.25 -8.96 -15.20
CA PRO A 39 -10.57 -8.67 -14.65
C PRO A 39 -10.74 -7.18 -14.36
N GLN A 40 -11.91 -6.62 -14.70
CA GLN A 40 -12.18 -5.19 -14.60
C GLN A 40 -11.89 -4.63 -13.20
N GLN A 41 -12.24 -5.37 -12.15
CA GLN A 41 -11.98 -4.98 -10.76
C GLN A 41 -10.47 -4.83 -10.49
N VAL A 42 -9.64 -5.76 -10.97
CA VAL A 42 -8.18 -5.69 -10.81
C VAL A 42 -7.64 -4.48 -11.56
N ARG A 43 -8.10 -4.26 -12.80
CA ARG A 43 -7.70 -3.12 -13.62
C ARG A 43 -7.99 -1.78 -12.91
N GLN A 44 -9.20 -1.62 -12.37
CA GLN A 44 -9.58 -0.43 -11.62
C GLN A 44 -8.70 -0.22 -10.39
N LEU A 45 -8.45 -1.26 -9.60
CA LEU A 45 -7.66 -1.17 -8.38
C LEU A 45 -6.18 -0.90 -8.66
N VAL A 46 -5.60 -1.46 -9.73
CA VAL A 46 -4.24 -1.11 -10.16
C VAL A 46 -4.18 0.36 -10.57
N GLN A 47 -5.14 0.83 -11.36
CA GLN A 47 -5.22 2.25 -11.76
C GLN A 47 -5.38 3.19 -10.55
N GLU A 48 -6.12 2.79 -9.52
CA GLU A 48 -6.25 3.57 -8.28
C GLU A 48 -4.96 3.58 -7.45
N MET A 49 -4.11 2.56 -7.60
CA MET A 49 -2.82 2.44 -6.91
C MET A 49 -1.68 3.20 -7.59
N THR A 50 -1.86 3.60 -8.86
CA THR A 50 -0.86 4.31 -9.67
C THR A 50 -0.89 5.81 -9.41
N PHE A 51 0.26 6.41 -9.14
CA PHE A 51 0.40 7.85 -8.94
C PHE A 51 1.64 8.40 -9.67
N ASP A 52 1.54 9.56 -10.30
CA ASP A 52 2.70 10.17 -11.00
C ASP A 52 3.88 10.51 -10.08
N SER A 53 3.62 10.67 -8.78
CA SER A 53 4.64 10.95 -7.78
C SER A 53 4.12 10.69 -6.37
N PHE A 54 5.03 10.59 -5.42
CA PHE A 54 4.65 10.47 -4.01
C PHE A 54 3.90 11.70 -3.48
N ASP A 55 4.23 12.91 -3.93
CA ASP A 55 3.49 14.11 -3.52
C ASP A 55 2.06 14.10 -4.10
N HIS A 56 1.89 13.53 -5.30
CA HIS A 56 0.57 13.28 -5.88
C HIS A 56 -0.20 12.23 -5.06
N GLU A 57 0.45 11.13 -4.68
CA GLU A 57 -0.14 10.10 -3.80
C GLU A 57 -0.64 10.68 -2.48
N MET A 58 0.18 11.48 -1.79
CA MET A 58 -0.18 12.06 -0.50
C MET A 58 -1.45 12.94 -0.57
N ARG A 59 -1.72 13.57 -1.73
CA ARG A 59 -2.90 14.43 -1.94
C ARG A 59 -4.14 13.64 -2.34
N GLU A 60 -3.99 12.67 -3.24
CA GLU A 60 -5.13 12.05 -3.93
C GLU A 60 -5.52 10.68 -3.37
N LEU A 61 -4.64 9.98 -2.64
CA LEU A 61 -4.93 8.63 -2.13
C LEU A 61 -6.22 8.57 -1.30
N TRP A 62 -6.50 9.63 -0.54
CA TRP A 62 -7.67 9.68 0.33
C TRP A 62 -9.01 9.76 -0.42
N GLN A 63 -8.98 10.14 -1.71
CA GLN A 63 -10.14 10.14 -2.60
C GLN A 63 -10.36 8.78 -3.29
N ARG A 64 -9.40 7.85 -3.20
CA ARG A 64 -9.49 6.51 -3.79
C ARG A 64 -10.33 5.57 -2.93
N SER A 65 -10.64 4.38 -3.44
CA SER A 65 -11.42 3.40 -2.68
C SER A 65 -10.69 2.95 -1.40
N ASP A 66 -11.45 2.40 -0.45
CA ASP A 66 -10.89 1.91 0.81
C ASP A 66 -9.99 0.69 0.62
N LEU A 67 -10.26 -0.13 -0.41
CA LEU A 67 -9.39 -1.23 -0.82
C LEU A 67 -8.03 -0.73 -1.29
N THR A 68 -8.00 0.37 -2.05
CA THR A 68 -6.74 0.99 -2.48
C THR A 68 -5.94 1.49 -1.27
N LYS A 69 -6.59 2.11 -0.28
CA LYS A 69 -5.92 2.51 0.97
C LYS A 69 -5.37 1.31 1.74
N LEU A 70 -6.13 0.21 1.80
CA LEU A 70 -5.66 -1.06 2.38
C LEU A 70 -4.42 -1.59 1.64
N PHE A 71 -4.44 -1.63 0.31
CA PHE A 71 -3.31 -2.12 -0.49
C PHE A 71 -2.10 -1.20 -0.42
N LYS A 72 -2.29 0.12 -0.37
CA LYS A 72 -1.19 1.05 -0.10
C LYS A 72 -0.54 0.83 1.25
N LEU A 73 -1.27 0.41 2.28
CA LEU A 73 -0.62 0.03 3.54
C LEU A 73 0.33 -1.16 3.35
N TYR A 74 -0.03 -2.17 2.55
CA TYR A 74 0.88 -3.27 2.21
C TYR A 74 2.12 -2.79 1.44
N ASP A 75 1.94 -1.95 0.41
CA ASP A 75 3.04 -1.32 -0.33
C ASP A 75 3.96 -0.53 0.61
N LYS A 76 3.45 0.46 1.34
CA LYS A 76 4.27 1.30 2.23
C LYS A 76 4.97 0.51 3.31
N THR A 77 4.34 -0.53 3.86
CA THR A 77 4.99 -1.42 4.82
C THR A 77 6.18 -2.15 4.19
N SER A 78 6.09 -2.52 2.91
CA SER A 78 7.23 -3.11 2.19
C SER A 78 8.39 -2.12 2.07
N GLN A 79 8.10 -0.84 1.81
CA GLN A 79 9.12 0.21 1.70
C GLN A 79 9.92 0.41 3.01
N PHE A 80 9.34 0.11 4.18
CA PHE A 80 10.06 0.18 5.45
C PHE A 80 11.15 -0.87 5.61
N PHE A 81 11.03 -2.04 4.98
CA PHE A 81 12.09 -3.06 5.03
C PHE A 81 13.37 -2.58 4.34
N ASP A 82 13.24 -1.77 3.30
CA ASP A 82 14.35 -1.25 2.50
C ASP A 82 14.62 0.25 2.75
N ALA A 83 13.98 0.84 3.76
CA ALA A 83 13.99 2.27 3.98
C ALA A 83 15.35 2.84 4.40
N ILE A 84 16.38 2.03 4.68
CA ILE A 84 17.69 2.48 5.18
C ILE A 84 18.35 3.55 4.29
N TRP A 85 18.09 3.51 2.99
CA TRP A 85 18.64 4.44 2.00
C TRP A 85 17.88 5.77 1.90
N LEU A 86 16.69 5.87 2.51
CA LEU A 86 15.89 7.10 2.46
C LEU A 86 16.52 8.21 3.29
N ARG A 87 16.57 9.42 2.73
CA ARG A 87 16.92 10.64 3.47
C ARG A 87 15.88 10.92 4.55
N ASP A 88 16.28 11.56 5.64
CA ASP A 88 15.41 11.75 6.82
C ASP A 88 14.12 12.50 6.50
N ALA A 89 14.17 13.54 5.65
CA ALA A 89 12.98 14.26 5.22
C ALA A 89 11.97 13.34 4.51
N ARG A 90 12.47 12.45 3.63
CA ARG A 90 11.63 11.50 2.90
C ARG A 90 11.10 10.40 3.81
N TYR A 91 11.94 9.92 4.74
CA TYR A 91 11.54 8.95 5.75
C TYR A 91 10.41 9.51 6.64
N ALA A 92 10.52 10.77 7.08
CA ALA A 92 9.51 11.42 7.89
C ALA A 92 8.16 11.55 7.16
N GLN A 93 8.18 11.85 5.85
CA GLN A 93 6.98 11.86 5.03
C GLN A 93 6.34 10.46 4.91
N LEU A 94 7.15 9.44 4.58
CA LEU A 94 6.69 8.05 4.51
C LEU A 94 6.09 7.59 5.85
N LEU A 95 6.75 7.91 6.96
CA LEU A 95 6.30 7.63 8.32
C LEU A 95 4.94 8.25 8.61
N ASN A 96 4.79 9.56 8.42
CA ASN A 96 3.52 10.24 8.68
C ASN A 96 2.39 9.66 7.83
N HIS A 97 2.65 9.46 6.53
CA HIS A 97 1.65 8.92 5.61
C HIS A 97 1.23 7.49 6.00
N THR A 98 2.19 6.63 6.32
CA THR A 98 1.91 5.24 6.73
C THR A 98 1.15 5.18 8.05
N GLN A 99 1.46 6.06 9.01
CA GLN A 99 0.69 6.14 10.26
C GLN A 99 -0.77 6.54 10.05
N GLN A 100 -1.06 7.38 9.05
CA GLN A 100 -2.43 7.70 8.67
C GLN A 100 -3.14 6.48 8.08
N LEU A 101 -2.46 5.74 7.19
CA LEU A 101 -2.99 4.50 6.61
C LEU A 101 -3.23 3.42 7.67
N ILE A 102 -2.32 3.25 8.63
CA ILE A 102 -2.49 2.34 9.77
C ILE A 102 -3.79 2.65 10.50
N ARG A 103 -4.00 3.92 10.90
CA ARG A 103 -5.22 4.33 11.62
C ARG A 103 -6.47 4.05 10.80
N PHE A 104 -6.45 4.41 9.52
CA PHE A 104 -7.58 4.17 8.63
C PHE A 104 -7.90 2.67 8.50
N VAL A 105 -6.91 1.83 8.18
CA VAL A 105 -7.12 0.40 7.98
C VAL A 105 -7.58 -0.28 9.27
N GLN A 106 -7.01 0.11 10.41
CA GLN A 106 -7.42 -0.40 11.72
C GLN A 106 -8.89 -0.06 12.02
N GLN A 107 -9.34 1.15 11.69
CA GLN A 107 -10.73 1.57 11.89
C GLN A 107 -11.71 0.87 10.94
N SER A 108 -11.33 0.70 9.67
CA SER A 108 -12.23 0.17 8.63
C SER A 108 -12.24 -1.36 8.55
N TYR A 109 -11.12 -2.02 8.85
CA TYR A 109 -10.92 -3.46 8.66
C TYR A 109 -10.53 -4.20 9.95
N GLY A 110 -10.27 -3.48 11.04
CA GLY A 110 -9.86 -4.06 12.31
C GLY A 110 -8.37 -4.41 12.41
N GLU A 111 -8.05 -5.27 13.37
CA GLU A 111 -6.68 -5.66 13.76
C GLU A 111 -6.05 -6.71 12.83
N LEU A 112 -5.89 -6.36 11.55
CA LEU A 112 -5.19 -7.20 10.57
C LEU A 112 -3.70 -7.36 10.93
N ASN A 113 -3.05 -8.43 10.47
CA ASN A 113 -1.61 -8.63 10.69
C ASN A 113 -0.77 -7.54 10.02
N ILE A 114 -1.20 -7.03 8.86
CA ILE A 114 -0.55 -5.87 8.22
C ILE A 114 -0.52 -4.65 9.12
N VAL A 115 -1.59 -4.38 9.90
CA VAL A 115 -1.66 -3.25 10.83
C VAL A 115 -0.58 -3.40 11.90
N LYS A 116 -0.47 -4.58 12.51
CA LYS A 116 0.51 -4.89 13.56
C LYS A 116 1.95 -4.76 13.07
N ILE A 117 2.21 -5.28 11.87
CA ILE A 117 3.55 -5.25 11.26
C ILE A 117 3.91 -3.82 10.89
N ALA A 118 2.98 -3.07 10.27
CA ALA A 118 3.18 -1.68 9.95
C ALA A 118 3.43 -0.82 11.20
N GLN A 119 2.71 -1.04 12.30
CA GLN A 119 2.93 -0.37 13.58
C GLN A 119 4.33 -0.62 14.16
N ALA A 120 4.86 -1.84 13.99
CA ALA A 120 6.19 -2.21 14.48
C ALA A 120 7.31 -1.56 13.64
N LEU A 121 7.09 -1.38 12.34
CA LEU A 121 8.11 -0.88 11.40
C LEU A 121 8.06 0.64 11.21
N ALA A 122 6.86 1.22 11.14
CA ALA A 122 6.63 2.65 10.92
C ALA A 122 6.83 3.45 12.21
N VAL A 123 8.07 3.44 12.70
CA VAL A 123 8.53 4.17 13.90
C VAL A 123 9.59 5.22 13.53
N PRO A 124 9.75 6.29 14.33
CA PRO A 124 10.82 7.25 14.13
C PRO A 124 12.19 6.57 14.16
N ARG A 125 13.11 6.99 13.27
CA ARG A 125 14.50 6.58 13.38
C ARG A 125 15.07 7.14 14.66
N THR A 126 15.61 6.27 15.50
CA THR A 126 16.43 6.69 16.62
C THR A 126 17.78 7.10 16.06
N THR A 127 18.09 8.40 16.09
CA THR A 127 19.47 8.88 15.92
C THR A 127 20.31 8.24 17.02
N ARG A 128 21.16 7.29 16.66
CA ARG A 128 22.26 6.84 17.53
C ARG A 128 23.46 7.74 17.32
#